data_AF-A0A415JAK7-F1
#
_entry.id   AF-A0A415JAK7-F1
#
_cell.length_a   1.000
_cell.length_b   1.000
_cell.length_c   1.000
_cell.angle_alpha   90.00
_cell.angle_beta   90.00
_cell.angle_gamma   90.00
#
_symmetry.space_group_name_H-M   'P 1'
#
loop_
_entity.id
_entity.type
_entity.pdbx_description
1 polymer ?
#
loop_
_entity_poly.entity_id
_entity_poly.type
_entity_poly.pdbx_seq_one_letter_code
_entity_poly.pdbx_strand_id
1 'polypeptide(L)'
;MTLQDTHKKLRKRRLQNIPLNFLCILIAGSGLIWVANYFWKYIHYEITNDAFIDQYVSPLNIRASGYIKEVRFKEHQYVHQGDTLLILDNREYQIKVKEAEAALLDVKGSKEVLHSGIETSQTNIAVQDANIAEAKAKLWQLEQDYRRFARLLKEESVPEQQYEQAKASYKAAQARYQALLEQRKAAQSQFTETTRRATSAEAAILSKEASLDLARLNLSYTVLTAPYDGYMGRRTLEPGQYVQAGQTISYLVRNTDKWVTANYKETQIIHIYIGQEVRIKVDALPGKGFHGTVTAISEATGSKYSLVPTDNSAGMAIAYPIVPKVLDALSSKFLLLTDLSIQFLLSWVCARSQNIDLVIICSFFIGFLKGFLMLWFIRRATKIFSPKNVRSEFYSYFYPLVFAGGQVSMIVTAELAYHYNWQYMYYFMMMMLMASILIVIVCFRHNRPLKPIRLSELHIREMLVIATGLLMLMYVINYGKVLDWMSSFKIRLYLVIAPILIAFFIWKQYHSKQPYVNLAPLYQPKAIVGYLYMMLVMFFSTSTTLLTNYMTSILKVDSTHTYQLYIYLLPGYALGAFICF
;
A
#
# COMPACT_ATOMS: atom_id res chain seq x y z
N MET A 1 -69.09 19.40 26.73
CA MET A 1 -68.84 18.26 25.83
C MET A 1 -69.19 16.99 26.60
N THR A 2 -70.30 16.36 26.26
CA THR A 2 -70.84 15.18 26.97
C THR A 2 -69.99 13.94 26.64
N LEU A 3 -69.88 13.00 27.60
CA LEU A 3 -69.09 11.76 27.48
C LEU A 3 -69.40 10.94 26.19
N GLN A 4 -70.62 11.08 25.66
CA GLN A 4 -71.05 10.44 24.42
C GLN A 4 -70.36 11.02 23.16
N ASP A 5 -70.03 12.31 23.13
CA ASP A 5 -69.33 12.94 22.01
C ASP A 5 -67.84 12.58 21.98
N THR A 6 -67.23 12.41 23.16
CA THR A 6 -65.85 11.91 23.30
C THR A 6 -65.75 10.45 22.85
N HIS A 7 -66.75 9.62 23.20
CA HIS A 7 -66.84 8.23 22.73
C HIS A 7 -67.03 8.12 21.21
N LYS A 8 -67.90 8.95 20.61
CA LYS A 8 -68.06 8.99 19.14
C LYS A 8 -66.78 9.42 18.42
N LYS A 9 -66.06 10.43 18.93
CA LYS A 9 -64.76 10.87 18.36
C LYS A 9 -63.66 9.80 18.49
N LEU A 10 -63.59 9.09 19.62
CA LEU A 10 -62.64 8.00 19.84
C LEU A 10 -62.95 6.78 18.95
N ARG A 11 -64.23 6.46 18.75
CA ARG A 11 -64.67 5.35 17.86
C ARG A 11 -64.37 5.65 16.39
N LYS A 12 -64.57 6.90 15.94
CA LYS A 12 -64.24 7.35 14.57
C LYS A 12 -62.71 7.32 14.31
N ARG A 13 -61.89 7.68 15.30
CA ARG A 13 -60.41 7.53 15.23
C ARG A 13 -59.95 6.07 15.29
N ARG A 14 -60.59 5.20 16.08
CA ARG A 14 -60.31 3.74 16.03
C ARG A 14 -60.60 3.16 14.64
N LEU A 15 -61.75 3.49 14.04
CA LEU A 15 -62.13 3.02 12.70
C LEU A 15 -61.19 3.51 11.59
N GLN A 16 -60.64 4.73 11.69
CA GLN A 16 -59.63 5.24 10.76
C GLN A 16 -58.24 4.57 10.93
N ASN A 17 -57.93 4.02 12.11
CA ASN A 17 -56.66 3.36 12.40
C ASN A 17 -56.66 1.86 12.07
N ILE A 18 -57.82 1.24 11.86
CA ILE A 18 -57.95 -0.18 11.45
C ILE A 18 -57.30 -0.45 10.09
N PRO A 19 -57.54 0.31 9.01
CA PRO A 19 -56.88 0.06 7.72
C PRO A 19 -55.36 0.30 7.79
N LEU A 20 -54.91 1.28 8.59
CA LEU A 20 -53.48 1.55 8.80
C LEU A 20 -52.79 0.40 9.54
N ASN A 21 -53.42 -0.12 10.60
CA ASN A 21 -52.90 -1.29 11.33
C ASN A 21 -52.91 -2.55 10.46
N PHE A 22 -53.93 -2.74 9.61
CA PHE A 22 -54.01 -3.87 8.70
C PHE A 22 -52.92 -3.79 7.61
N LEU A 23 -52.65 -2.59 7.08
CA LEU A 23 -51.53 -2.34 6.17
C LEU A 23 -50.17 -2.63 6.84
N CYS A 24 -49.98 -2.19 8.09
CA CYS A 24 -48.77 -2.50 8.85
C CYS A 24 -48.59 -4.01 9.11
N ILE A 25 -49.69 -4.74 9.37
CA ILE A 25 -49.66 -6.21 9.55
C ILE A 25 -49.36 -6.92 8.22
N LEU A 26 -49.92 -6.46 7.10
CA LEU A 26 -49.61 -6.99 5.77
C LEU A 26 -48.15 -6.75 5.39
N ILE A 27 -47.63 -5.57 5.68
CA ILE A 27 -46.20 -5.25 5.47
C ILE A 27 -45.34 -6.12 6.39
N ALA A 28 -45.68 -6.28 7.66
CA ALA A 28 -44.97 -7.16 8.58
C ALA A 28 -45.02 -8.64 8.15
N GLY A 29 -46.17 -9.12 7.66
CA GLY A 29 -46.39 -10.49 7.17
C GLY A 29 -45.62 -10.76 5.87
N SER A 30 -45.65 -9.84 4.91
CA SER A 30 -44.83 -9.91 3.70
C SER A 30 -43.34 -9.90 4.02
N GLY A 31 -42.92 -9.10 5.01
CA GLY A 31 -41.58 -9.11 5.58
C GLY A 31 -41.21 -10.46 6.19
N LEU A 32 -42.10 -11.08 6.97
CA LEU A 32 -41.88 -12.41 7.56
C LEU A 32 -41.77 -13.52 6.51
N ILE A 33 -42.60 -13.49 5.47
CA ILE A 33 -42.54 -14.47 4.37
C ILE A 33 -41.26 -14.29 3.56
N TRP A 34 -40.88 -13.04 3.28
CA TRP A 34 -39.63 -12.73 2.59
C TRP A 34 -38.41 -13.17 3.43
N VAL A 35 -38.45 -12.94 4.75
CA VAL A 35 -37.43 -13.42 5.70
C VAL A 35 -37.39 -14.95 5.73
N ALA A 36 -38.52 -15.64 5.81
CA ALA A 36 -38.56 -17.11 5.83
C ALA A 36 -37.97 -17.71 4.53
N ASN A 37 -38.33 -17.17 3.37
CA ASN A 37 -37.82 -17.64 2.08
C ASN A 37 -36.33 -17.29 1.89
N TYR A 38 -35.89 -16.14 2.41
CA TYR A 38 -34.48 -15.75 2.44
C TYR A 38 -33.65 -16.69 3.34
N PHE A 39 -34.16 -17.03 4.53
CA PHE A 39 -33.51 -17.96 5.46
C PHE A 39 -33.43 -19.38 4.89
N TRP A 40 -34.48 -19.87 4.20
CA TRP A 40 -34.48 -21.21 3.61
C TRP A 40 -33.36 -21.40 2.57
N LYS A 41 -33.09 -20.35 1.79
CA LYS A 41 -32.04 -20.32 0.77
C LYS A 41 -30.63 -20.22 1.38
N TYR A 42 -30.50 -19.54 2.52
CA TYR A 42 -29.24 -19.38 3.27
C TYR A 42 -28.82 -20.65 4.02
N ILE A 43 -29.77 -21.52 4.40
CA ILE A 43 -29.48 -22.78 5.11
C ILE A 43 -28.84 -23.84 4.20
N HIS A 44 -29.13 -23.83 2.89
CA HIS A 44 -28.70 -24.89 1.96
C HIS A 44 -27.51 -24.50 1.08
N TYR A 45 -27.25 -23.20 0.89
CA TYR A 45 -26.18 -22.70 0.03
C TYR A 45 -25.49 -21.49 0.65
N GLU A 46 -24.17 -21.55 0.73
CA GLU A 46 -23.35 -20.39 1.06
C GLU A 46 -23.17 -19.54 -0.21
N ILE A 47 -23.68 -18.31 -0.18
CA ILE A 47 -23.64 -17.39 -1.31
C ILE A 47 -22.94 -16.11 -0.87
N THR A 48 -21.98 -15.65 -1.65
CA THR A 48 -21.38 -14.32 -1.50
C THR A 48 -21.44 -13.57 -2.83
N ASN A 49 -21.75 -12.27 -2.74
CA ASN A 49 -21.61 -11.34 -3.85
C ASN A 49 -20.31 -10.53 -3.75
N ASP A 50 -19.57 -10.70 -2.65
CA ASP A 50 -18.29 -10.02 -2.40
C ASP A 50 -17.18 -10.86 -3.04
N ALA A 51 -17.12 -10.81 -4.37
CA ALA A 51 -16.19 -11.58 -5.17
C ALA A 51 -15.60 -10.75 -6.31
N PHE A 52 -14.29 -10.84 -6.47
CA PHE A 52 -13.52 -10.12 -7.49
C PHE A 52 -12.85 -11.12 -8.43
N ILE A 53 -12.78 -10.76 -9.71
CA ILE A 53 -11.98 -11.52 -10.69
C ILE A 53 -10.58 -10.93 -10.65
N ASP A 54 -9.64 -11.73 -10.16
CA ASP A 54 -8.24 -11.38 -10.11
C ASP A 54 -7.47 -12.12 -11.20
N GLN A 55 -6.32 -11.55 -11.53
CA GLN A 55 -5.41 -12.06 -12.54
C GLN A 55 -3.98 -11.63 -12.21
N TYR A 56 -3.00 -12.42 -12.63
CA TYR A 56 -1.60 -12.02 -12.49
C TYR A 56 -1.31 -10.80 -13.37
N VAL A 57 -0.96 -9.70 -12.71
CA VAL A 57 -0.54 -8.44 -13.32
C VAL A 57 0.95 -8.27 -13.05
N SER A 58 1.78 -8.29 -14.08
CA SER A 58 3.23 -8.14 -13.93
C SER A 58 3.68 -6.74 -14.34
N PRO A 59 4.46 -6.04 -13.49
CA PRO A 59 5.06 -4.78 -13.88
C PRO A 59 6.13 -5.00 -14.94
N LEU A 60 6.05 -4.26 -16.04
CA LEU A 60 7.09 -4.19 -17.05
C LEU A 60 8.07 -3.09 -16.68
N ASN A 61 9.28 -3.49 -16.28
CA ASN A 61 10.33 -2.58 -15.84
C ASN A 61 11.39 -2.40 -16.94
N ILE A 62 11.91 -1.19 -17.05
CA ILE A 62 13.05 -0.90 -17.92
C ILE A 62 14.36 -1.27 -17.22
N ARG A 63 15.33 -1.80 -17.97
CA ARG A 63 16.67 -2.15 -17.47
C ARG A 63 17.77 -1.15 -17.87
N ALA A 64 17.53 -0.32 -18.87
CA ALA A 64 18.46 0.67 -19.39
C ALA A 64 17.86 2.08 -19.30
N SER A 65 18.62 3.07 -18.82
CA SER A 65 18.14 4.46 -18.78
C SER A 65 18.29 5.14 -20.14
N GLY A 66 17.37 6.04 -20.50
CA GLY A 66 17.50 6.81 -21.73
C GLY A 66 16.23 7.53 -22.11
N TYR A 67 16.26 8.21 -23.25
CA TYR A 67 15.06 8.82 -23.83
C TYR A 67 14.27 7.79 -24.63
N ILE A 68 12.94 7.80 -24.50
CA ILE A 68 12.05 6.97 -25.29
C ILE A 68 12.08 7.46 -26.74
N LYS A 69 12.48 6.60 -27.67
CA LYS A 69 12.44 6.88 -29.10
C LYS A 69 11.04 6.65 -29.66
N GLU A 70 10.44 5.51 -29.32
CA GLU A 70 9.10 5.13 -29.78
C GLU A 70 8.42 4.17 -28.80
N VAL A 71 7.09 4.25 -28.75
CA VAL A 71 6.21 3.35 -28.00
C VAL A 71 5.33 2.62 -29.02
N ARG A 72 5.39 1.28 -29.03
CA ARG A 72 4.80 0.42 -30.06
C ARG A 72 3.55 -0.35 -29.60
N PHE A 73 3.02 -0.04 -28.42
CA PHE A 73 1.77 -0.62 -27.93
C PHE A 73 0.72 0.46 -27.66
N LYS A 74 -0.55 0.08 -27.77
CA LYS A 74 -1.72 0.86 -27.35
C LYS A 74 -2.24 0.33 -26.02
N GLU A 75 -2.98 1.18 -25.30
CA GLU A 75 -3.66 0.76 -24.08
C GLU A 75 -4.60 -0.41 -24.35
N HIS A 76 -4.60 -1.42 -23.47
CA HIS A 76 -5.48 -2.58 -23.56
C HIS A 76 -5.31 -3.43 -24.84
N GLN A 77 -4.20 -3.25 -25.56
CA GLN A 77 -3.86 -4.06 -26.73
C GLN A 77 -3.35 -5.45 -26.32
N TYR A 78 -3.75 -6.47 -27.05
CA TYR A 78 -3.16 -7.80 -26.96
C TYR A 78 -1.79 -7.84 -27.64
N VAL A 79 -0.80 -8.39 -26.96
CA VAL A 79 0.59 -8.53 -27.44
C VAL A 79 1.06 -9.97 -27.27
N HIS A 80 1.91 -10.40 -28.19
CA HIS A 80 2.55 -11.72 -28.16
C HIS A 80 3.91 -11.66 -27.48
N GLN A 81 4.36 -12.80 -26.95
CA GLN A 81 5.71 -12.96 -26.43
C GLN A 81 6.75 -12.56 -27.50
N GLY A 82 7.69 -11.70 -27.12
CA GLY A 82 8.73 -11.18 -28.01
C GLY A 82 8.33 -9.92 -28.79
N ASP A 83 7.06 -9.51 -28.76
CA ASP A 83 6.65 -8.25 -29.39
C ASP A 83 7.40 -7.07 -28.76
N THR A 84 7.89 -6.18 -29.62
CA THR A 84 8.57 -4.96 -29.16
C THR A 84 7.55 -3.94 -28.67
N LEU A 85 7.65 -3.59 -27.39
CA LEU A 85 6.73 -2.67 -26.72
C LEU A 85 7.26 -1.24 -26.74
N LEU A 86 8.55 -1.08 -26.46
CA LEU A 86 9.18 0.23 -26.31
C LEU A 86 10.63 0.18 -26.76
N ILE A 87 11.08 1.23 -27.44
CA ILE A 87 12.46 1.38 -27.90
C ILE A 87 13.02 2.67 -27.33
N LEU A 88 14.15 2.55 -26.65
CA LEU A 88 14.97 3.65 -26.19
C LEU A 88 15.93 4.11 -27.28
N ASP A 89 16.37 5.36 -27.19
CA ASP A 89 17.48 5.84 -27.99
C ASP A 89 18.75 5.04 -27.68
N ASN A 90 19.24 4.32 -28.68
CA ASN A 90 20.34 3.37 -28.54
C ASN A 90 21.68 3.90 -29.06
N ARG A 91 21.76 5.16 -29.50
CA ARG A 91 22.98 5.73 -30.09
C ARG A 91 24.18 5.67 -29.16
N GLU A 92 23.99 6.06 -27.90
CA GLU A 92 25.06 6.01 -26.88
C GLU A 92 25.50 4.56 -26.60
N TYR A 93 24.54 3.63 -26.54
CA TYR A 93 24.81 2.21 -26.33
C TYR A 93 25.58 1.58 -27.50
N GLN A 94 25.24 1.95 -28.75
CA GLN A 94 25.99 1.50 -29.93
C GLN A 94 27.43 2.02 -29.94
N ILE A 95 27.64 3.28 -29.52
CA ILE A 95 28.99 3.85 -29.38
C ILE A 95 29.77 3.08 -28.31
N LYS A 96 29.15 2.71 -27.18
CA LYS A 96 29.78 1.90 -26.14
C LYS A 96 30.15 0.49 -26.59
N VAL A 97 29.32 -0.14 -27.44
CA VAL A 97 29.68 -1.42 -28.07
C VAL A 97 30.91 -1.22 -28.96
N LYS A 98 30.93 -0.19 -29.82
CA LYS A 98 32.08 0.08 -30.70
C LYS A 98 33.36 0.38 -29.92
N GLU A 99 33.27 1.12 -28.81
CA GLU A 99 34.38 1.40 -27.90
C GLU A 99 34.95 0.10 -27.31
N ALA A 100 34.08 -0.81 -26.86
CA ALA A 100 34.50 -2.11 -26.32
C ALA A 100 35.06 -3.04 -27.41
N GLU A 101 34.51 -3.02 -28.63
CA GLU A 101 35.04 -3.77 -29.78
C GLU A 101 36.44 -3.30 -30.17
N ALA A 102 36.67 -1.98 -30.21
CA ALA A 102 37.99 -1.42 -30.47
C ALA A 102 39.00 -1.80 -29.38
N ALA A 103 38.61 -1.73 -28.11
CA ALA A 103 39.47 -2.14 -26.99
C ALA A 103 39.80 -3.64 -27.02
N LEU A 104 38.89 -4.49 -27.47
CA LEU A 104 39.15 -5.91 -27.66
C LEU A 104 40.15 -6.14 -28.81
N LEU A 105 39.99 -5.41 -29.91
CA LEU A 105 40.86 -5.51 -31.07
C LEU A 105 42.30 -5.09 -30.74
N ASP A 106 42.48 -4.04 -29.94
CA ASP A 106 43.79 -3.57 -29.45
C ASP A 106 44.54 -4.65 -28.65
N VAL A 107 43.87 -5.32 -27.72
CA VAL A 107 44.47 -6.39 -26.92
C VAL A 107 44.73 -7.65 -27.77
N LYS A 108 43.85 -7.96 -28.74
CA LYS A 108 44.09 -9.04 -29.71
C LYS A 108 45.33 -8.76 -30.57
N GLY A 109 45.50 -7.52 -31.04
CA GLY A 109 46.71 -7.10 -31.73
C GLY A 109 47.97 -7.23 -30.87
N SER A 110 47.88 -6.85 -29.60
CA SER A 110 48.99 -7.01 -28.65
C SER A 110 49.39 -8.48 -28.42
N LYS A 111 48.43 -9.41 -28.40
CA LYS A 111 48.71 -10.86 -28.34
C LYS A 111 49.48 -11.35 -29.57
N GLU A 112 49.13 -10.87 -30.77
CA GLU A 112 49.82 -11.26 -32.00
C GLU A 112 51.30 -10.85 -31.97
N VAL A 113 51.57 -9.61 -31.53
CA VAL A 113 52.95 -9.11 -31.35
C VAL A 113 53.72 -9.98 -30.35
N LEU A 114 53.09 -10.42 -29.25
CA LEU A 114 53.69 -11.33 -28.29
C LEU A 114 53.96 -12.71 -28.90
N HIS A 115 53.06 -13.23 -29.76
CA HIS A 115 53.26 -14.51 -30.44
C HIS A 115 54.50 -14.46 -31.34
N SER A 116 54.65 -13.40 -32.15
CA SER A 116 55.89 -13.18 -32.93
C SER A 116 57.11 -13.03 -32.03
N GLY A 117 56.97 -12.43 -30.84
CA GLY A 117 58.01 -12.35 -29.81
C GLY A 117 58.44 -13.72 -29.25
N ILE A 118 57.50 -14.65 -29.11
CA ILE A 118 57.77 -16.04 -28.68
C ILE A 118 58.53 -16.79 -29.77
N GLU A 119 58.09 -16.68 -31.03
CA GLU A 119 58.74 -17.34 -32.17
C GLU A 119 60.17 -16.82 -32.39
N THR A 120 60.38 -15.51 -32.27
CA THR A 120 61.74 -14.91 -32.31
C THR A 120 62.60 -15.34 -31.13
N SER A 121 62.03 -15.48 -29.93
CA SER A 121 62.76 -16.00 -28.77
C SER A 121 63.13 -17.49 -28.93
N GLN A 122 62.24 -18.29 -29.52
CA GLN A 122 62.45 -19.71 -29.78
C GLN A 122 63.52 -19.93 -30.86
N THR A 123 63.48 -19.16 -31.95
CA THR A 123 64.53 -19.19 -32.97
C THR A 123 65.89 -18.77 -32.41
N ASN A 124 65.94 -17.78 -31.52
CA ASN A 124 67.19 -17.40 -30.84
C ASN A 124 67.74 -18.56 -29.98
N ILE A 125 66.89 -19.31 -29.25
CA ILE A 125 67.34 -20.50 -28.51
C ILE A 125 67.94 -21.55 -29.46
N ALA A 126 67.30 -21.80 -30.61
CA ALA A 126 67.82 -22.73 -31.62
C ALA A 126 69.19 -22.29 -32.17
N VAL A 127 69.41 -20.99 -32.36
CA VAL A 127 70.72 -20.43 -32.73
C VAL A 127 71.76 -20.67 -31.62
N GLN A 128 71.39 -20.47 -30.34
CA GLN A 128 72.30 -20.77 -29.23
C GLN A 128 72.63 -22.26 -29.12
N ASP A 129 71.65 -23.15 -29.38
CA ASP A 129 71.86 -24.60 -29.40
C ASP A 129 72.85 -25.02 -30.50
N ALA A 130 72.75 -24.41 -31.69
CA ALA A 130 73.71 -24.62 -32.77
C ALA A 130 75.13 -24.15 -32.39
N ASN A 131 75.26 -22.97 -31.79
CA ASN A 131 76.54 -22.44 -31.30
C ASN A 131 77.16 -23.33 -30.21
N ILE A 132 76.34 -23.87 -29.31
CA ILE A 132 76.78 -24.81 -28.27
C ILE A 132 77.25 -26.12 -28.90
N ALA A 133 76.54 -26.65 -29.90
CA ALA A 133 76.95 -27.86 -30.61
C ALA A 133 78.31 -27.68 -31.29
N GLU A 134 78.53 -26.55 -31.97
CA GLU A 134 79.83 -26.17 -32.55
C GLU A 134 80.93 -26.11 -31.48
N ALA A 135 80.70 -25.36 -30.40
CA ALA A 135 81.68 -25.20 -29.32
C ALA A 135 81.97 -26.53 -28.59
N LYS A 136 80.98 -27.40 -28.45
CA LYS A 136 81.12 -28.74 -27.85
C LYS A 136 81.98 -29.64 -28.71
N ALA A 137 81.78 -29.63 -30.04
CA ALA A 137 82.62 -30.38 -30.96
C ALA A 137 84.09 -29.91 -30.89
N LYS A 138 84.30 -28.59 -30.83
CA LYS A 138 85.64 -28.00 -30.69
C LYS A 138 86.30 -28.31 -29.34
N LEU A 139 85.52 -28.29 -28.25
CA LEU A 139 85.99 -28.69 -26.92
C LEU A 139 86.42 -30.16 -26.92
N TRP A 140 85.62 -31.05 -27.51
CA TRP A 140 85.95 -32.48 -27.60
C TRP A 140 87.25 -32.71 -28.37
N GLN A 141 87.43 -32.02 -29.52
CA GLN A 141 88.67 -32.09 -30.29
C GLN A 141 89.90 -31.68 -29.44
N LEU A 142 89.83 -30.51 -28.79
CA LEU A 142 90.92 -29.99 -27.97
C LEU A 142 91.18 -30.81 -26.71
N GLU A 143 90.15 -31.47 -26.18
CA GLU A 143 90.29 -32.43 -25.08
C GLU A 143 91.07 -33.67 -25.51
N GLN A 144 90.81 -34.21 -26.70
CA GLN A 144 91.58 -35.33 -27.24
C GLN A 144 93.04 -34.94 -27.48
N ASP A 145 93.29 -33.75 -28.03
CA ASP A 145 94.64 -33.23 -28.22
C ASP A 145 95.37 -33.06 -26.88
N TYR A 146 94.73 -32.45 -25.88
CA TYR A 146 95.27 -32.32 -24.53
C TYR A 146 95.62 -33.68 -23.92
N ARG A 147 94.71 -34.67 -24.00
CA ARG A 147 94.95 -36.04 -23.51
C ARG A 147 96.09 -36.72 -24.26
N ARG A 148 96.22 -36.49 -25.57
CA ARG A 148 97.31 -37.02 -26.39
C ARG A 148 98.65 -36.43 -25.95
N PHE A 149 98.76 -35.11 -25.86
CA PHE A 149 99.99 -34.43 -25.41
C PHE A 149 100.35 -34.76 -23.96
N ALA A 150 99.35 -34.97 -23.08
CA ALA A 150 99.59 -35.41 -21.70
C ALA A 150 100.24 -36.81 -21.62
N ARG A 151 99.86 -37.74 -22.50
CA ARG A 151 100.50 -39.07 -22.59
C ARG A 151 101.93 -38.95 -23.13
N LEU A 152 102.12 -38.21 -24.22
CA LEU A 152 103.43 -38.06 -24.85
C LEU A 152 104.45 -37.32 -23.97
N LEU A 153 103.99 -36.39 -23.10
CA LEU A 153 104.86 -35.74 -22.11
C LEU A 153 105.36 -36.73 -21.03
N LYS A 154 104.52 -37.69 -20.62
CA LYS A 154 104.94 -38.76 -19.68
C LYS A 154 105.96 -39.72 -20.30
N GLU A 155 105.95 -39.84 -21.62
CA GLU A 155 106.91 -40.63 -22.41
C GLU A 155 108.13 -39.76 -22.85
N GLU A 156 108.32 -38.56 -22.27
CA GLU A 156 109.38 -37.58 -22.57
C GLU A 156 109.52 -37.23 -24.07
N SER A 157 108.47 -37.44 -24.87
CA SER A 157 108.53 -37.41 -26.34
C SER A 157 108.10 -36.07 -26.96
N VAL A 158 107.74 -35.06 -26.15
CA VAL A 158 107.27 -33.74 -26.62
C VAL A 158 107.73 -32.63 -25.67
N PRO A 159 108.09 -31.42 -26.15
CA PRO A 159 108.44 -30.28 -25.29
C PRO A 159 107.30 -29.83 -24.35
N GLU A 160 107.62 -29.48 -23.10
CA GLU A 160 106.65 -29.03 -22.08
C GLU A 160 105.82 -27.82 -22.53
N GLN A 161 106.42 -26.90 -23.30
CA GLN A 161 105.74 -25.74 -23.89
C GLN A 161 104.56 -26.12 -24.79
N GLN A 162 104.68 -27.21 -25.57
CA GLN A 162 103.59 -27.65 -26.46
C GLN A 162 102.41 -28.23 -25.66
N TYR A 163 102.69 -28.91 -24.55
CA TYR A 163 101.66 -29.39 -23.63
C TYR A 163 100.92 -28.24 -22.94
N GLU A 164 101.64 -27.25 -22.39
CA GLU A 164 101.00 -26.10 -21.74
C GLU A 164 100.15 -25.27 -22.74
N GLN A 165 100.57 -25.16 -24.00
CA GLN A 165 99.76 -24.53 -25.06
C GLN A 165 98.46 -25.30 -25.34
N ALA A 166 98.52 -26.63 -25.42
CA ALA A 166 97.33 -27.47 -25.61
C ALA A 166 96.38 -27.40 -24.40
N LYS A 167 96.93 -27.41 -23.19
CA LYS A 167 96.18 -27.26 -21.93
C LYS A 167 95.51 -25.89 -21.81
N ALA A 168 96.20 -24.81 -22.16
CA ALA A 168 95.63 -23.47 -22.21
C ALA A 168 94.49 -23.38 -23.25
N SER A 169 94.68 -23.97 -24.42
CA SER A 169 93.66 -24.02 -25.49
C SER A 169 92.41 -24.81 -25.07
N TYR A 170 92.57 -25.95 -24.40
CA TYR A 170 91.47 -26.72 -23.82
C TYR A 170 90.71 -25.92 -22.76
N LYS A 171 91.42 -25.30 -21.80
CA LYS A 171 90.77 -24.46 -20.77
C LYS A 171 90.01 -23.27 -21.37
N ALA A 172 90.55 -22.63 -22.41
CA ALA A 172 89.87 -21.55 -23.13
C ALA A 172 88.60 -22.05 -23.84
N ALA A 173 88.64 -23.21 -24.48
CA ALA A 173 87.47 -23.83 -25.10
C ALA A 173 86.42 -24.25 -24.05
N GLN A 174 86.84 -24.75 -22.89
CA GLN A 174 85.95 -25.10 -21.79
C GLN A 174 85.22 -23.86 -21.26
N ALA A 175 85.95 -22.76 -21.02
CA ALA A 175 85.37 -21.49 -20.59
C ALA A 175 84.38 -20.93 -21.63
N ARG A 176 84.71 -21.04 -22.93
CA ARG A 176 83.81 -20.63 -24.02
C ARG A 176 82.53 -21.47 -24.07
N TYR A 177 82.63 -22.79 -23.91
CA TYR A 177 81.47 -23.68 -23.84
C TYR A 177 80.57 -23.33 -22.65
N GLN A 178 81.16 -23.09 -21.47
CA GLN A 178 80.39 -22.69 -20.28
C GLN A 178 79.70 -21.33 -20.48
N ALA A 179 80.37 -20.36 -21.10
CA ALA A 179 79.77 -19.06 -21.40
C ALA A 179 78.54 -19.19 -22.32
N LEU A 180 78.61 -20.05 -23.35
CA LEU A 180 77.48 -20.32 -24.25
C LEU A 180 76.32 -21.03 -23.54
N LEU A 181 76.59 -21.94 -22.59
CA LEU A 181 75.55 -22.56 -21.77
C LEU A 181 74.79 -21.52 -20.94
N GLU A 182 75.49 -20.57 -20.31
CA GLU A 182 74.84 -19.49 -19.56
C GLU A 182 74.06 -18.54 -20.48
N GLN A 183 74.56 -18.25 -21.70
CA GLN A 183 73.82 -17.48 -22.70
C GLN A 183 72.53 -18.18 -23.14
N ARG A 184 72.55 -19.50 -23.36
CA ARG A 184 71.34 -20.29 -23.62
C ARG A 184 70.36 -20.22 -22.45
N LYS A 185 70.85 -20.30 -21.21
CA LYS A 185 69.99 -20.18 -20.02
C LYS A 185 69.33 -18.81 -19.92
N ALA A 186 70.04 -17.73 -20.29
CA ALA A 186 69.47 -16.40 -20.39
C ALA A 186 68.39 -16.32 -21.49
N ALA A 187 68.65 -16.87 -22.68
CA ALA A 187 67.66 -16.94 -23.77
C ALA A 187 66.41 -17.76 -23.38
N GLN A 188 66.59 -18.88 -22.68
CA GLN A 188 65.49 -19.70 -22.13
C GLN A 188 64.65 -18.93 -21.09
N SER A 189 65.30 -18.11 -20.26
CA SER A 189 64.61 -17.26 -19.28
C SER A 189 63.78 -16.18 -19.98
N GLN A 190 64.31 -15.56 -21.04
CA GLN A 190 63.59 -14.59 -21.87
C GLN A 190 62.38 -15.21 -22.57
N PHE A 191 62.51 -16.42 -23.11
CA PHE A 191 61.39 -17.17 -23.67
C PHE A 191 60.31 -17.43 -22.63
N THR A 192 60.69 -17.91 -21.44
CA THR A 192 59.75 -18.18 -20.34
C THR A 192 59.04 -16.91 -19.86
N GLU A 193 59.73 -15.77 -19.81
CA GLU A 193 59.12 -14.48 -19.52
C GLU A 193 58.10 -14.06 -20.59
N THR A 194 58.47 -14.18 -21.86
CA THR A 194 57.60 -13.80 -22.98
C THR A 194 56.35 -14.68 -23.05
N THR A 195 56.50 -16.00 -22.82
CA THR A 195 55.38 -16.93 -22.72
C THR A 195 54.45 -16.58 -21.54
N ARG A 196 55.00 -16.21 -20.38
CA ARG A 196 54.17 -15.75 -19.24
C ARG A 196 53.42 -14.45 -19.58
N ARG A 197 54.04 -13.53 -20.32
CA ARG A 197 53.36 -12.31 -20.81
C ARG A 197 52.22 -12.66 -21.77
N ALA A 198 52.37 -13.68 -22.62
CA ALA A 198 51.28 -14.16 -23.48
C ALA A 198 50.08 -14.69 -22.67
N THR A 199 50.30 -15.46 -21.60
CA THR A 199 49.21 -15.89 -20.71
C THR A 199 48.50 -14.69 -20.06
N SER A 200 49.24 -13.65 -19.65
CA SER A 200 48.62 -12.43 -19.12
C SER A 200 47.80 -11.66 -20.16
N ALA A 201 48.24 -11.68 -21.43
CA ALA A 201 47.49 -11.09 -22.53
C ALA A 201 46.19 -11.86 -22.81
N GLU A 202 46.17 -13.18 -22.67
CA GLU A 202 44.94 -13.98 -22.78
C GLU A 202 43.91 -13.62 -21.70
N ALA A 203 44.35 -13.44 -20.46
CA ALA A 203 43.48 -12.96 -19.39
C ALA A 203 42.92 -11.55 -19.69
N ALA A 204 43.74 -10.67 -20.29
CA ALA A 204 43.29 -9.36 -20.73
C ALA A 204 42.25 -9.44 -21.87
N ILE A 205 42.42 -10.37 -22.83
CA ILE A 205 41.43 -10.62 -23.89
C ILE A 205 40.09 -11.02 -23.26
N LEU A 206 40.08 -12.02 -22.37
CA LEU A 206 38.85 -12.48 -21.71
C LEU A 206 38.12 -11.35 -20.96
N SER A 207 38.87 -10.46 -20.30
CA SER A 207 38.31 -9.28 -19.64
C SER A 207 37.66 -8.30 -20.62
N LYS A 208 38.28 -8.07 -21.78
CA LYS A 208 37.71 -7.20 -22.83
C LYS A 208 36.55 -7.84 -23.57
N GLU A 209 36.55 -9.16 -23.75
CA GLU A 209 35.40 -9.90 -24.28
C GLU A 209 34.20 -9.79 -23.34
N ALA A 210 34.39 -10.00 -22.03
CA ALA A 210 33.33 -9.79 -21.05
C ALA A 210 32.81 -8.34 -21.02
N SER A 211 33.69 -7.36 -21.22
CA SER A 211 33.30 -5.94 -21.31
C SER A 211 32.46 -5.65 -22.56
N LEU A 212 32.80 -6.27 -23.70
CA LEU A 212 32.02 -6.20 -24.93
C LEU A 212 30.66 -6.86 -24.78
N ASP A 213 30.60 -8.03 -24.16
CA ASP A 213 29.34 -8.74 -23.90
C ASP A 213 28.42 -7.93 -22.98
N LEU A 214 28.97 -7.28 -21.96
CA LEU A 214 28.22 -6.36 -21.09
C LEU A 214 27.67 -5.15 -21.88
N ALA A 215 28.48 -4.56 -22.77
CA ALA A 215 28.03 -3.45 -23.61
C ALA A 215 26.90 -3.89 -24.58
N ARG A 216 27.01 -5.08 -25.18
CA ARG A 216 25.98 -5.68 -26.04
C ARG A 216 24.71 -6.01 -25.27
N LEU A 217 24.83 -6.52 -24.06
CA LEU A 217 23.69 -6.79 -23.17
C LEU A 217 22.97 -5.49 -22.82
N ASN A 218 23.70 -4.44 -22.45
CA ASN A 218 23.12 -3.13 -22.18
C ASN A 218 22.43 -2.53 -23.42
N LEU A 219 22.99 -2.72 -24.61
CA LEU A 219 22.34 -2.37 -25.88
C LEU A 219 21.04 -3.16 -26.07
N SER A 220 21.00 -4.45 -25.75
CA SER A 220 19.77 -5.26 -25.86
C SER A 220 18.64 -4.74 -24.95
N TYR A 221 18.98 -4.18 -23.79
CA TYR A 221 18.01 -3.59 -22.85
C TYR A 221 17.39 -2.27 -23.34
N THR A 222 17.89 -1.70 -24.44
CA THR A 222 17.23 -0.54 -25.10
C THR A 222 15.91 -0.92 -25.76
N VAL A 223 15.67 -2.20 -26.01
CA VAL A 223 14.43 -2.71 -26.59
C VAL A 223 13.68 -3.50 -25.51
N LEU A 224 12.53 -2.98 -25.10
CA LEU A 224 11.64 -3.67 -24.16
C LEU A 224 10.68 -4.56 -24.95
N THR A 225 10.78 -5.86 -24.75
CA THR A 225 9.88 -6.86 -25.37
C THR A 225 8.91 -7.44 -24.35
N ALA A 226 7.76 -7.93 -24.82
CA ALA A 226 6.80 -8.64 -23.99
C ALA A 226 7.38 -10.00 -23.54
N PRO A 227 7.43 -10.31 -22.22
CA PRO A 227 7.96 -11.57 -21.72
C PRO A 227 7.04 -12.78 -21.95
N TYR A 228 5.74 -12.55 -22.21
CA TYR A 228 4.73 -13.57 -22.49
C TYR A 228 3.50 -12.94 -23.17
N ASP A 229 2.57 -13.77 -23.66
CA ASP A 229 1.31 -13.33 -24.27
C ASP A 229 0.36 -12.69 -23.25
N GLY A 230 -0.25 -11.55 -23.59
CA GLY A 230 -1.16 -10.88 -22.67
C GLY A 230 -1.72 -9.56 -23.18
N TYR A 231 -2.44 -8.86 -22.30
CA TYR A 231 -2.99 -7.54 -22.55
C TYR A 231 -2.17 -6.46 -21.85
N MET A 232 -1.82 -5.42 -22.59
CA MET A 232 -1.13 -4.26 -22.05
C MET A 232 -2.07 -3.42 -21.17
N GLY A 233 -1.52 -2.91 -20.08
CA GLY A 233 -2.19 -1.95 -19.19
C GLY A 233 -2.30 -0.57 -19.82
N ARG A 234 -2.47 0.44 -18.95
CA ARG A 234 -2.48 1.84 -19.37
C ARG A 234 -1.10 2.28 -19.84
N ARG A 235 -1.08 3.23 -20.78
CA ARG A 235 0.14 3.82 -21.35
C ARG A 235 0.33 5.20 -20.74
N THR A 236 1.29 5.32 -19.82
CA THR A 236 1.58 6.58 -19.11
C THR A 236 2.78 7.33 -19.68
N LEU A 237 3.34 6.88 -20.81
CA LEU A 237 4.61 7.36 -21.35
C LEU A 237 4.45 7.85 -22.78
N GLU A 238 5.21 8.90 -23.10
CA GLU A 238 5.28 9.50 -24.43
C GLU A 238 6.69 9.43 -25.02
N PRO A 239 6.82 9.36 -26.37
CA PRO A 239 8.11 9.54 -27.03
C PRO A 239 8.78 10.86 -26.62
N GLY A 240 10.10 10.83 -26.41
CA GLY A 240 10.90 11.96 -25.92
C GLY A 240 11.01 12.06 -24.40
N GLN A 241 10.26 11.27 -23.63
CA GLN A 241 10.40 11.24 -22.18
C GLN A 241 11.66 10.47 -21.75
N TYR A 242 12.34 10.96 -20.71
CA TYR A 242 13.47 10.28 -20.08
C TYR A 242 12.98 9.26 -19.05
N VAL A 243 13.54 8.05 -19.09
CA VAL A 243 13.22 6.96 -18.16
C VAL A 243 14.49 6.41 -17.50
N GLN A 244 14.34 5.97 -16.25
CA GLN A 244 15.42 5.40 -15.47
C GLN A 244 15.35 3.86 -15.42
N ALA A 245 16.50 3.21 -15.23
CA ALA A 245 16.54 1.78 -15.00
C ALA A 245 15.80 1.43 -13.68
N GLY A 246 15.00 0.37 -13.71
CA GLY A 246 14.11 -0.07 -12.64
C GLY A 246 12.72 0.58 -12.66
N GLN A 247 12.50 1.62 -13.46
CA GLN A 247 11.19 2.27 -13.55
C GLN A 247 10.16 1.34 -14.21
N THR A 248 8.98 1.22 -13.59
CA THR A 248 7.82 0.53 -14.16
C THR A 248 7.15 1.41 -15.21
N ILE A 249 6.93 0.83 -16.39
CA ILE A 249 6.45 1.52 -17.59
C ILE A 249 4.97 1.26 -17.84
N SER A 250 4.59 0.00 -17.73
CA SER A 250 3.20 -0.43 -17.82
C SER A 250 3.09 -1.79 -17.14
N TYR A 251 1.89 -2.33 -17.14
CA TYR A 251 1.60 -3.65 -16.60
C TYR A 251 1.17 -4.56 -17.73
N LEU A 252 1.62 -5.81 -17.71
CA LEU A 252 1.17 -6.84 -18.63
C LEU A 252 0.28 -7.82 -17.87
N VAL A 253 -0.94 -7.99 -18.36
CA VAL A 253 -1.93 -8.88 -17.78
C VAL A 253 -1.92 -10.18 -18.57
N ARG A 254 -1.55 -11.29 -17.94
CA ARG A 254 -1.62 -12.63 -18.58
C ARG A 254 -3.05 -12.93 -18.96
N ASN A 255 -3.32 -13.70 -20.02
CA ASN A 255 -4.70 -14.05 -20.37
C ASN A 255 -5.18 -15.35 -19.69
N THR A 256 -4.28 -16.30 -19.43
CA THR A 256 -4.62 -17.68 -19.07
C THR A 256 -5.05 -17.88 -17.62
N ASP A 257 -4.55 -17.07 -16.69
CA ASP A 257 -4.65 -17.36 -15.26
C ASP A 257 -5.61 -16.37 -14.60
N LYS A 258 -6.91 -16.70 -14.57
CA LYS A 258 -7.94 -15.94 -13.84
C LYS A 258 -8.44 -16.76 -12.67
N TRP A 259 -8.58 -16.13 -11.53
CA TRP A 259 -9.24 -16.74 -10.38
C TRP A 259 -10.24 -15.76 -9.77
N VAL A 260 -11.15 -16.30 -8.98
CA VAL A 260 -12.14 -15.50 -8.26
C VAL A 260 -11.73 -15.47 -6.80
N THR A 261 -11.41 -14.28 -6.30
CA THR A 261 -11.21 -14.05 -4.88
C THR A 261 -12.57 -13.68 -4.28
N ALA A 262 -13.14 -14.58 -3.49
CA ALA A 262 -14.45 -14.40 -2.87
C ALA A 262 -14.31 -14.29 -1.34
N ASN A 263 -14.82 -13.20 -0.79
CA ASN A 263 -14.86 -12.96 0.64
C ASN A 263 -16.11 -13.62 1.23
N TYR A 264 -15.89 -14.62 2.08
CA TYR A 264 -16.91 -15.27 2.90
C TYR A 264 -16.79 -14.82 4.36
N LYS A 265 -17.90 -14.77 5.08
CA LYS A 265 -17.84 -14.59 6.55
C LYS A 265 -17.19 -15.83 7.16
N GLU A 266 -16.41 -15.67 8.22
CA GLU A 266 -15.76 -16.79 8.91
C GLU A 266 -16.76 -17.89 9.31
N THR A 267 -17.96 -17.50 9.76
CA THR A 267 -19.05 -18.43 10.08
C THR A 267 -19.54 -19.27 8.90
N GLN A 268 -19.33 -18.81 7.66
CA GLN A 268 -19.71 -19.50 6.44
C GLN A 268 -18.61 -20.44 5.92
N ILE A 269 -17.36 -20.32 6.42
CA ILE A 269 -16.23 -21.15 6.00
C ILE A 269 -16.33 -22.59 6.52
N ILE A 270 -17.12 -22.84 7.56
CA ILE A 270 -17.24 -24.15 8.23
C ILE A 270 -17.53 -25.29 7.24
N HIS A 271 -18.32 -25.01 6.19
CA HIS A 271 -18.70 -26.00 5.16
C HIS A 271 -17.95 -25.80 3.83
N ILE A 272 -16.89 -24.98 3.81
CA ILE A 272 -16.06 -24.70 2.64
C ILE A 272 -14.74 -25.46 2.77
N TYR A 273 -14.41 -26.29 1.78
CA TYR A 273 -13.16 -27.04 1.74
C TYR A 273 -12.50 -26.96 0.37
N ILE A 274 -11.17 -27.15 0.36
CA ILE A 274 -10.37 -27.15 -0.88
C ILE A 274 -10.84 -28.29 -1.79
N GLY A 275 -11.07 -27.98 -3.06
CA GLY A 275 -11.59 -28.91 -4.07
C GLY A 275 -13.11 -28.91 -4.24
N GLN A 276 -13.85 -28.19 -3.40
CA GLN A 276 -15.32 -28.10 -3.51
C GLN A 276 -15.74 -27.36 -4.79
N GLU A 277 -16.77 -27.88 -5.48
CA GLU A 277 -17.33 -27.24 -6.67
C GLU A 277 -18.15 -25.99 -6.31
N VAL A 278 -17.95 -24.92 -7.09
CA VAL A 278 -18.65 -23.65 -6.94
C VAL A 278 -19.26 -23.22 -8.26
N ARG A 279 -20.46 -22.62 -8.18
CA ARG A 279 -21.12 -21.97 -9.32
C ARG A 279 -20.84 -20.48 -9.28
N ILE A 280 -20.24 -19.96 -10.34
CA ILE A 280 -19.86 -18.56 -10.48
C ILE A 280 -20.78 -17.91 -11.51
N LYS A 281 -21.39 -16.79 -11.14
CA LYS A 281 -22.19 -15.96 -12.04
C LYS A 281 -21.52 -14.60 -12.16
N VAL A 282 -21.25 -14.18 -13.40
CA VAL A 282 -20.58 -12.90 -13.68
C VAL A 282 -21.59 -11.94 -14.28
N ASP A 283 -21.71 -10.75 -13.70
CA ASP A 283 -22.70 -9.74 -14.13
C ASP A 283 -22.47 -9.25 -15.56
N ALA A 284 -21.22 -9.20 -16.01
CA ALA A 284 -20.84 -8.80 -17.36
C ALA A 284 -21.34 -9.78 -18.46
N LEU A 285 -21.70 -11.01 -18.11
CA LEU A 285 -22.13 -12.06 -19.05
C LEU A 285 -23.47 -12.69 -18.59
N PRO A 286 -24.60 -12.00 -18.77
CA PRO A 286 -25.90 -12.52 -18.37
C PRO A 286 -26.24 -13.82 -19.12
N GLY A 287 -26.64 -14.86 -18.40
CA GLY A 287 -27.07 -16.15 -18.96
C GLY A 287 -25.98 -17.23 -19.05
N LYS A 288 -24.71 -16.91 -18.79
CA LYS A 288 -23.63 -17.91 -18.68
C LYS A 288 -23.25 -18.16 -17.22
N GLY A 289 -23.42 -19.40 -16.78
CA GLY A 289 -22.93 -19.88 -15.49
C GLY A 289 -21.57 -20.55 -15.66
N PHE A 290 -20.59 -20.12 -14.88
CA PHE A 290 -19.27 -20.75 -14.82
C PHE A 290 -19.23 -21.73 -13.64
N HIS A 291 -18.41 -22.77 -13.77
CA HIS A 291 -18.14 -23.73 -12.71
C HIS A 291 -16.65 -23.65 -12.39
N GLY A 292 -16.31 -23.73 -11.11
CA GLY A 292 -14.92 -23.71 -10.64
C GLY A 292 -14.77 -24.54 -9.38
N THR A 293 -13.56 -24.62 -8.84
CA THR A 293 -13.26 -25.31 -7.60
C THR A 293 -12.53 -24.40 -6.63
N VAL A 294 -12.73 -24.61 -5.33
CA VAL A 294 -12.01 -23.88 -4.28
C VAL A 294 -10.55 -24.32 -4.29
N THR A 295 -9.62 -23.41 -4.61
CA THR A 295 -8.19 -23.71 -4.68
C THR A 295 -7.47 -23.48 -3.35
N ALA A 296 -7.81 -22.39 -2.66
CA ALA A 296 -7.20 -22.00 -1.40
C ALA A 296 -8.19 -21.23 -0.53
N ILE A 297 -7.99 -21.32 0.79
CA ILE A 297 -8.72 -20.55 1.80
C ILE A 297 -7.68 -19.71 2.53
N SER A 298 -7.85 -18.38 2.54
CA SER A 298 -6.92 -17.47 3.20
C SER A 298 -6.94 -17.67 4.72
N GLU A 299 -5.76 -17.76 5.34
CA GLU A 299 -5.60 -17.83 6.81
C GLU A 299 -5.83 -16.48 7.50
N ALA A 300 -5.89 -15.38 6.74
CA ALA A 300 -6.15 -14.04 7.24
C ALA A 300 -7.45 -13.46 6.67
N THR A 301 -8.22 -12.75 7.51
CA THR A 301 -9.47 -12.08 7.13
C THR A 301 -9.22 -10.75 6.41
N GLY A 302 -9.99 -10.48 5.35
CA GLY A 302 -9.90 -9.25 4.54
C GLY A 302 -10.09 -7.94 5.34
N SER A 303 -10.72 -8.00 6.52
CA SER A 303 -10.86 -6.88 7.45
C SER A 303 -9.54 -6.41 8.06
N LYS A 304 -8.48 -7.23 8.10
CA LYS A 304 -7.11 -6.74 8.44
C LYS A 304 -6.58 -5.74 7.42
N TYR A 305 -7.10 -5.74 6.19
CA TYR A 305 -6.66 -4.85 5.11
C TYR A 305 -7.54 -3.61 4.92
N SER A 306 -8.73 -3.56 5.54
CA SER A 306 -9.68 -2.45 5.37
C SER A 306 -9.85 -1.66 6.65
N LEU A 307 -8.87 -0.79 6.94
CA LEU A 307 -9.04 0.28 7.93
C LEU A 307 -9.67 1.49 7.25
N VAL A 308 -11.00 1.60 7.32
CA VAL A 308 -11.68 2.87 7.06
C VAL A 308 -12.55 3.23 8.27
N PRO A 309 -12.07 4.08 9.18
CA PRO A 309 -12.92 4.66 10.20
C PRO A 309 -13.84 5.70 9.56
N THR A 310 -15.15 5.43 9.54
CA THR A 310 -16.15 6.44 9.23
C THR A 310 -16.41 7.28 10.48
N ASP A 311 -15.88 8.50 10.49
CA ASP A 311 -16.04 9.40 11.61
C ASP A 311 -17.40 10.14 11.53
N ASN A 312 -18.16 10.19 12.63
CA ASN A 312 -19.54 10.70 12.70
C ASN A 312 -19.63 12.11 13.32
N SER A 313 -18.49 12.66 13.72
CA SER A 313 -18.35 13.90 14.48
C SER A 313 -18.82 15.15 13.75
N ALA A 314 -18.64 15.21 12.42
CA ALA A 314 -19.03 16.36 11.61
C ALA A 314 -20.54 16.67 11.65
N GLY A 315 -21.39 15.63 11.65
CA GLY A 315 -22.84 15.79 11.75
C GLY A 315 -23.28 16.38 13.09
N MET A 316 -22.65 15.94 14.19
CA MET A 316 -22.95 16.44 15.55
C MET A 316 -22.63 17.93 15.69
N ALA A 317 -21.47 18.36 15.16
CA ALA A 317 -21.03 19.75 15.24
C ALA A 317 -22.03 20.70 14.57
N ILE A 318 -22.65 20.27 13.47
CA ILE A 318 -23.68 21.05 12.78
C ILE A 318 -24.99 21.06 13.58
N ALA A 319 -25.35 19.99 14.28
CA ALA A 319 -26.60 19.96 15.05
C ALA A 319 -26.59 20.93 16.25
N TYR A 320 -25.47 21.06 16.98
CA TYR A 320 -25.42 21.74 18.29
C TYR A 320 -26.04 23.16 18.34
N PRO A 321 -25.81 24.08 17.38
CA PRO A 321 -26.40 25.41 17.42
C PRO A 321 -27.93 25.43 17.30
N ILE A 322 -28.52 24.40 16.66
CA ILE A 322 -29.98 24.29 16.44
C ILE A 322 -30.67 23.61 17.61
N VAL A 323 -30.00 22.65 18.24
CA VAL A 323 -30.61 21.74 19.21
C VAL A 323 -31.37 22.46 20.33
N PRO A 324 -30.85 23.53 20.98
CA PRO A 324 -31.60 24.27 21.99
C PRO A 324 -32.93 24.85 21.48
N LYS A 325 -32.95 25.36 20.23
CA LYS A 325 -34.16 25.91 19.60
C LYS A 325 -35.19 24.80 19.37
N VAL A 326 -34.77 23.66 18.81
CA VAL A 326 -35.66 22.53 18.50
C VAL A 326 -36.19 21.83 19.76
N LEU A 327 -35.36 21.71 20.80
CA LEU A 327 -35.74 21.10 22.09
C LEU A 327 -36.87 21.86 22.79
N ASP A 328 -36.95 23.18 22.63
CA ASP A 328 -38.02 23.99 23.20
C ASP A 328 -39.30 23.98 22.33
N ALA A 329 -39.18 23.58 21.05
CA ALA A 329 -40.28 23.53 20.08
C ALA A 329 -41.08 22.23 20.11
N LEU A 330 -40.38 21.10 20.22
CA LEU A 330 -40.95 19.77 20.08
C LEU A 330 -41.18 19.11 21.44
N SER A 331 -42.21 18.27 21.51
CA SER A 331 -42.42 17.41 22.68
C SER A 331 -41.27 16.41 22.80
N SER A 332 -40.75 16.20 24.01
CA SER A 332 -39.66 15.23 24.27
C SER A 332 -39.97 13.84 23.68
N LYS A 333 -41.21 13.37 23.80
CA LYS A 333 -41.62 12.07 23.25
C LYS A 333 -41.55 12.04 21.72
N PHE A 334 -42.01 13.10 21.07
CA PHE A 334 -42.02 13.20 19.62
C PHE A 334 -40.60 13.33 19.05
N LEU A 335 -39.76 14.15 19.69
CA LEU A 335 -38.37 14.33 19.30
C LEU A 335 -37.60 13.01 19.40
N LEU A 336 -37.65 12.34 20.56
CA LEU A 336 -36.94 11.07 20.76
C LEU A 336 -37.41 9.97 19.81
N LEU A 337 -38.72 9.82 19.61
CA LEU A 337 -39.26 8.74 18.79
C LEU A 337 -38.93 8.95 17.31
N THR A 338 -39.04 10.19 16.81
CA THR A 338 -38.69 10.54 15.43
C THR A 338 -37.19 10.37 15.20
N ASP A 339 -36.37 10.88 16.12
CA ASP A 339 -34.91 10.79 16.03
C ASP A 339 -34.42 9.33 16.02
N LEU A 340 -34.83 8.53 17.01
CA LEU A 340 -34.43 7.12 17.12
C LEU A 340 -34.93 6.27 15.93
N SER A 341 -36.12 6.57 15.41
CA SER A 341 -36.69 5.86 14.25
C SER A 341 -35.95 6.17 12.95
N ILE A 342 -35.55 7.44 12.73
CA ILE A 342 -34.72 7.81 11.58
C ILE A 342 -33.32 7.21 11.74
N GLN A 343 -32.73 7.22 12.94
CA GLN A 343 -31.44 6.57 13.19
C GLN A 343 -31.50 5.06 12.91
N PHE A 344 -32.57 4.38 13.30
CA PHE A 344 -32.77 2.96 13.00
C PHE A 344 -32.79 2.70 11.49
N LEU A 345 -33.53 3.51 10.73
CA LEU A 345 -33.62 3.37 9.27
C LEU A 345 -32.28 3.68 8.59
N LEU A 346 -31.58 4.75 9.01
CA LEU A 346 -30.26 5.07 8.48
C LEU A 346 -29.22 3.98 8.81
N SER A 347 -29.29 3.39 10.00
CA SER A 347 -28.43 2.29 10.41
C SER A 347 -28.69 1.03 9.58
N TRP A 348 -29.96 0.77 9.24
CA TRP A 348 -30.32 -0.32 8.32
C TRP A 348 -29.77 -0.09 6.90
N VAL A 349 -29.83 1.15 6.42
CA VAL A 349 -29.25 1.54 5.13
C VAL A 349 -27.73 1.37 5.15
N CYS A 350 -27.04 1.81 6.21
CA CYS A 350 -25.60 1.57 6.38
C CYS A 350 -25.25 0.08 6.40
N ALA A 351 -26.06 -0.76 7.06
CA ALA A 351 -25.81 -2.19 7.16
C ALA A 351 -25.95 -2.93 5.82
N ARG A 352 -26.77 -2.42 4.89
CA ARG A 352 -27.03 -3.00 3.57
C ARG A 352 -26.20 -2.39 2.43
N SER A 353 -25.66 -1.18 2.64
CA SER A 353 -24.94 -0.45 1.59
C SER A 353 -23.49 -0.87 1.50
N GLN A 354 -23.06 -1.25 0.29
CA GLN A 354 -21.64 -1.40 -0.07
C GLN A 354 -21.07 -0.13 -0.71
N ASN A 355 -21.94 0.85 -1.05
CA ASN A 355 -21.51 2.14 -1.58
C ASN A 355 -20.97 3.02 -0.46
N ILE A 356 -19.67 3.29 -0.51
CA ILE A 356 -18.94 4.10 0.47
C ILE A 356 -19.54 5.52 0.56
N ASP A 357 -19.82 6.15 -0.58
CA ASP A 357 -20.42 7.49 -0.64
C ASP A 357 -21.75 7.56 0.13
N LEU A 358 -22.55 6.49 0.03
CA LEU A 358 -23.84 6.38 0.70
C LEU A 358 -23.67 6.20 2.21
N VAL A 359 -22.70 5.37 2.63
CA VAL A 359 -22.38 5.17 4.05
C VAL A 359 -21.92 6.49 4.69
N ILE A 360 -21.09 7.29 4.01
CA ILE A 360 -20.64 8.59 4.51
C ILE A 360 -21.83 9.54 4.75
N ILE A 361 -22.74 9.62 3.79
CA ILE A 361 -23.92 10.49 3.89
C ILE A 361 -24.82 10.02 5.06
N CYS A 362 -25.09 8.71 5.16
CA CYS A 362 -25.89 8.17 6.24
C CYS A 362 -25.22 8.37 7.61
N SER A 363 -23.92 8.13 7.72
CA SER A 363 -23.10 8.36 8.92
C SER A 363 -23.15 9.82 9.38
N PHE A 364 -23.11 10.77 8.45
CA PHE A 364 -23.30 12.18 8.74
C PHE A 364 -24.67 12.47 9.36
N PHE A 365 -25.76 11.95 8.77
CA PHE A 365 -27.11 12.16 9.31
C PHE A 365 -27.31 11.45 10.64
N ILE A 366 -26.72 10.27 10.85
CA ILE A 366 -26.69 9.60 12.16
C ILE A 366 -25.99 10.49 13.19
N GLY A 367 -24.85 11.09 12.84
CA GLY A 367 -24.15 12.07 13.68
C GLY A 367 -25.01 13.29 14.01
N PHE A 368 -25.69 13.85 13.00
CA PHE A 368 -26.60 14.99 13.18
C PHE A 368 -27.71 14.69 14.17
N LEU A 369 -28.38 13.53 14.04
CA LEU A 369 -29.45 13.08 14.95
C LEU A 369 -28.94 12.82 16.37
N LYS A 370 -27.76 12.18 16.51
CA LYS A 370 -27.12 11.98 17.83
C LYS A 370 -26.91 13.28 18.60
N GLY A 371 -26.65 14.40 17.90
CA GLY A 371 -26.53 15.72 18.52
C GLY A 371 -27.77 16.15 19.31
N PHE A 372 -28.98 15.82 18.82
CA PHE A 372 -30.24 16.12 19.49
C PHE A 372 -30.44 15.25 20.73
N LEU A 373 -30.17 13.95 20.64
CA LEU A 373 -30.25 13.02 21.78
C LEU A 373 -29.28 13.40 22.89
N MET A 374 -28.04 13.73 22.53
CA MET A 374 -26.98 14.04 23.50
C MET A 374 -27.34 15.25 24.35
N LEU A 375 -27.69 16.38 23.72
CA LEU A 375 -28.05 17.60 24.44
C LEU A 375 -29.39 17.47 25.20
N TRP A 376 -30.34 16.70 24.67
CA TRP A 376 -31.55 16.34 25.42
C TRP A 376 -31.20 15.57 26.69
N PHE A 377 -30.35 14.55 26.57
CA PHE A 377 -29.91 13.73 27.69
C PHE A 377 -29.16 14.56 28.72
N ILE A 378 -28.20 15.39 28.31
CA ILE A 378 -27.47 16.30 29.21
C ILE A 378 -28.44 17.19 29.98
N ARG A 379 -29.39 17.87 29.32
CA ARG A 379 -30.35 18.77 30.00
C ARG A 379 -31.22 18.04 31.04
N ARG A 380 -31.50 16.76 30.83
CA ARG A 380 -32.25 15.92 31.77
C ARG A 380 -31.36 15.37 32.88
N ALA A 381 -30.17 14.90 32.54
CA ALA A 381 -29.17 14.33 33.44
C ALA A 381 -28.65 15.38 34.43
N THR A 382 -28.44 16.63 34.02
CA THR A 382 -28.02 17.71 34.93
C THR A 382 -29.02 17.90 36.07
N LYS A 383 -30.33 17.77 35.80
CA LYS A 383 -31.36 17.85 36.85
C LYS A 383 -31.38 16.67 37.82
N ILE A 384 -30.83 15.53 37.41
CA ILE A 384 -30.79 14.30 38.20
C ILE A 384 -29.50 14.25 39.03
N PHE A 385 -28.35 14.49 38.40
CA PHE A 385 -27.03 14.35 39.01
C PHE A 385 -26.52 15.60 39.73
N SER A 386 -27.02 16.80 39.41
CA SER A 386 -26.74 18.00 40.19
C SER A 386 -28.01 18.82 40.42
N PRO A 387 -28.83 18.42 41.42
CA PRO A 387 -30.06 19.15 41.76
C PRO A 387 -29.78 20.58 42.25
N LYS A 388 -28.56 20.87 42.73
CA LYS A 388 -28.09 22.21 43.12
C LYS A 388 -27.50 23.03 41.96
N ASN A 389 -27.49 22.47 40.74
CA ASN A 389 -26.94 23.09 39.52
C ASN A 389 -25.45 23.48 39.63
N VAL A 390 -24.68 22.68 40.37
CA VAL A 390 -23.23 22.83 40.53
C VAL A 390 -22.56 22.09 39.37
N ARG A 391 -21.75 22.83 38.59
CA ARG A 391 -21.15 22.28 37.36
C ARG A 391 -20.12 21.18 37.63
N SER A 392 -19.26 21.35 38.64
CA SER A 392 -18.23 20.37 38.99
C SER A 392 -18.84 19.02 39.39
N GLU A 393 -19.88 19.04 40.23
CA GLU A 393 -20.65 17.86 40.65
C GLU A 393 -21.29 17.14 39.45
N PHE A 394 -21.90 17.88 38.52
CA PHE A 394 -22.45 17.26 37.31
C PHE A 394 -21.36 16.58 36.48
N TYR A 395 -20.23 17.26 36.26
CA TYR A 395 -19.15 16.74 35.42
C TYR A 395 -18.43 15.53 36.03
N SER A 396 -18.26 15.50 37.35
CA SER A 396 -17.63 14.37 38.05
C SER A 396 -18.46 13.09 37.97
N TYR A 397 -19.79 13.17 37.90
CA TYR A 397 -20.65 12.00 37.65
C TYR A 397 -20.84 11.69 36.16
N PHE A 398 -20.97 12.72 35.32
CA PHE A 398 -21.34 12.56 33.91
C PHE A 398 -20.20 11.98 33.06
N TYR A 399 -18.98 12.53 33.16
CA TYR A 399 -17.88 12.14 32.28
C TYR A 399 -17.42 10.68 32.49
N PRO A 400 -17.26 10.16 33.72
CA PRO A 400 -16.87 8.76 33.91
C PRO A 400 -17.93 7.80 33.38
N LEU A 401 -19.22 8.11 33.57
CA LEU A 401 -20.31 7.29 33.06
C LEU A 401 -20.32 7.25 31.53
N VAL A 402 -20.17 8.40 30.88
CA VAL A 402 -20.18 8.50 29.41
C VAL A 402 -18.93 7.89 28.80
N PHE A 403 -17.75 8.18 29.35
CA PHE A 403 -16.50 7.62 28.83
C PHE A 403 -16.37 6.13 29.11
N ALA A 404 -16.75 5.64 30.30
CA ALA A 404 -16.77 4.20 30.59
C ALA A 404 -17.75 3.46 29.67
N GLY A 405 -18.98 3.99 29.52
CA GLY A 405 -19.96 3.43 28.58
C GLY A 405 -19.46 3.45 27.13
N GLY A 406 -18.75 4.50 26.72
CA GLY A 406 -18.11 4.61 25.41
C GLY A 406 -17.05 3.54 25.18
N GLN A 407 -16.18 3.27 26.16
CA GLN A 407 -15.14 2.23 26.05
C GLN A 407 -15.75 0.82 26.00
N VAL A 408 -16.73 0.54 26.87
CA VAL A 408 -17.46 -0.74 26.84
C VAL A 408 -18.16 -0.93 25.50
N SER A 409 -18.80 0.11 24.97
CA SER A 409 -19.40 0.08 23.64
C SER A 409 -18.35 -0.21 22.57
N MET A 410 -17.18 0.41 22.61
CA MET A 410 -16.10 0.18 21.64
C MET A 410 -15.64 -1.28 21.65
N ILE A 411 -15.42 -1.87 22.83
CA ILE A 411 -15.02 -3.27 22.98
C ILE A 411 -16.07 -4.20 22.38
N VAL A 412 -17.35 -4.04 22.75
CA VAL A 412 -18.44 -4.86 22.22
C VAL A 412 -18.55 -4.73 20.71
N THR A 413 -18.46 -3.51 20.17
CA THR A 413 -18.52 -3.29 18.71
C THR A 413 -17.28 -3.82 17.98
N ALA A 414 -16.10 -3.79 18.60
CA ALA A 414 -14.88 -4.33 18.04
C ALA A 414 -14.92 -5.85 17.97
N GLU A 415 -15.37 -6.52 19.03
CA GLU A 415 -15.56 -7.97 19.06
C GLU A 415 -16.60 -8.42 18.01
N LEU A 416 -17.71 -7.68 17.89
CA LEU A 416 -18.72 -7.95 16.87
C LEU A 416 -18.18 -7.73 15.45
N ALA A 417 -17.39 -6.68 15.23
CA ALA A 417 -16.78 -6.40 13.94
C ALA A 417 -15.72 -7.46 13.58
N TYR A 418 -14.98 -7.95 14.57
CA TYR A 418 -13.95 -8.98 14.40
C TYR A 418 -14.57 -10.34 14.04
N HIS A 419 -15.53 -10.81 14.82
CA HIS A 419 -16.11 -12.15 14.64
C HIS A 419 -17.21 -12.23 13.57
N TYR A 420 -17.95 -11.14 13.32
CA TYR A 420 -19.17 -11.19 12.50
C TYR A 420 -19.19 -10.19 11.33
N ASN A 421 -18.12 -9.42 11.10
CA ASN A 421 -17.99 -8.35 10.09
C ASN A 421 -18.63 -7.00 10.52
N TRP A 422 -18.14 -5.89 9.96
CA TRP A 422 -18.47 -4.51 10.38
C TRP A 422 -19.97 -4.17 10.30
N GLN A 423 -20.72 -4.84 9.41
CA GLN A 423 -22.17 -4.64 9.28
C GLN A 423 -22.94 -5.06 10.54
N TYR A 424 -22.44 -6.03 11.30
CA TYR A 424 -23.10 -6.51 12.52
C TYR A 424 -23.03 -5.51 13.67
N MET A 425 -22.10 -4.57 13.64
CA MET A 425 -22.13 -3.40 14.52
C MET A 425 -23.42 -2.59 14.31
N TYR A 426 -23.84 -2.40 13.06
CA TYR A 426 -25.07 -1.67 12.74
C TYR A 426 -26.32 -2.47 13.14
N TYR A 427 -26.33 -3.79 12.94
CA TYR A 427 -27.44 -4.65 13.41
C TYR A 427 -27.56 -4.66 14.94
N PHE A 428 -26.45 -4.72 15.66
CA PHE A 428 -26.43 -4.59 17.12
C PHE A 428 -26.95 -3.21 17.57
N MET A 429 -26.49 -2.13 16.93
CA MET A 429 -26.99 -0.78 17.20
C MET A 429 -28.49 -0.66 16.92
N MET A 430 -28.99 -1.29 15.84
CA MET A 430 -30.42 -1.34 15.53
C MET A 430 -31.23 -2.03 16.63
N MET A 431 -30.73 -3.11 17.21
CA MET A 431 -31.37 -3.79 18.34
C MET A 431 -31.48 -2.86 19.55
N MET A 432 -30.40 -2.16 19.89
CA MET A 432 -30.37 -1.18 20.99
C MET A 432 -31.28 0.04 20.73
N LEU A 433 -31.32 0.53 19.49
CA LEU A 433 -32.23 1.59 19.07
C LEU A 433 -33.69 1.13 19.17
N MET A 434 -34.00 -0.11 18.78
CA MET A 434 -35.35 -0.67 18.88
C MET A 434 -35.79 -0.83 20.34
N ALA A 435 -34.91 -1.32 21.22
CA ALA A 435 -35.16 -1.34 22.67
C ALA A 435 -35.40 0.07 23.22
N SER A 436 -34.61 1.05 22.78
CA SER A 436 -34.76 2.46 23.18
C SER A 436 -36.09 3.06 22.71
N ILE A 437 -36.54 2.75 21.48
CA ILE A 437 -37.84 3.16 20.96
C ILE A 437 -38.97 2.57 21.82
N LEU A 438 -38.89 1.29 22.17
CA LEU A 438 -39.88 0.64 23.05
C LEU A 438 -39.93 1.32 24.43
N ILE A 439 -38.77 1.60 25.03
CA ILE A 439 -38.68 2.32 26.31
C ILE A 439 -39.34 3.71 26.20
N VAL A 440 -39.09 4.45 25.12
CA VAL A 440 -39.71 5.77 24.90
C VAL A 440 -41.22 5.67 24.74
N ILE A 441 -41.72 4.64 24.05
CA ILE A 441 -43.16 4.41 23.88
C ILE A 441 -43.84 4.18 25.22
N VAL A 442 -43.25 3.33 26.08
CA VAL A 442 -43.79 2.91 27.38
C VAL A 442 -43.63 3.97 28.47
N CYS A 443 -42.42 4.51 28.65
CA CYS A 443 -42.09 5.35 29.80
C CYS A 443 -42.49 6.83 29.63
N PHE A 444 -42.57 7.34 28.40
CA PHE A 444 -42.85 8.77 28.17
C PHE A 444 -44.34 9.01 27.89
N ARG A 445 -44.94 9.96 28.62
CA ARG A 445 -46.28 10.49 28.33
C ARG A 445 -46.21 11.59 27.26
N HIS A 446 -47.31 11.77 26.52
CA HIS A 446 -47.43 12.85 25.54
C HIS A 446 -47.50 14.21 26.26
N ASN A 447 -46.49 15.04 26.08
CA ASN A 447 -46.47 16.43 26.55
C ASN A 447 -46.76 17.39 25.38
N ARG A 448 -47.40 18.53 25.67
CA ARG A 448 -47.65 19.57 24.66
C ARG A 448 -46.35 20.34 24.32
N PRO A 449 -46.18 20.79 23.07
CA PRO A 449 -45.06 21.65 22.68
C PRO A 449 -45.11 22.96 23.47
N LEU A 450 -43.94 23.44 23.92
CA LEU A 450 -43.83 24.61 24.82
C LEU A 450 -43.90 25.94 24.06
N LYS A 451 -43.38 26.01 22.81
CA LYS A 451 -43.45 27.20 21.94
C LYS A 451 -43.53 26.83 20.44
N PRO A 452 -44.41 27.45 19.63
CA PRO A 452 -44.37 27.31 18.18
C PRO A 452 -43.20 28.12 17.59
N ILE A 453 -42.38 27.49 16.74
CA ILE A 453 -41.23 28.13 16.08
C ILE A 453 -41.54 28.35 14.59
N ARG A 454 -41.15 29.51 14.05
CA ARG A 454 -41.21 29.76 12.60
C ARG A 454 -40.05 29.07 11.91
N LEU A 455 -40.31 28.38 10.80
CA LEU A 455 -39.30 27.66 10.00
C LEU A 455 -38.10 28.52 9.54
N SER A 456 -38.26 29.85 9.50
CA SER A 456 -37.19 30.81 9.21
C SER A 456 -36.08 30.88 10.29
N GLU A 457 -36.39 30.52 11.54
CA GLU A 457 -35.45 30.58 12.67
C GLU A 457 -34.48 29.38 12.75
N LEU A 458 -34.73 28.37 11.91
CA LEU A 458 -33.94 27.14 11.80
C LEU A 458 -32.73 27.26 10.86
N HIS A 459 -32.60 28.37 10.10
CA HIS A 459 -31.45 28.65 9.24
C HIS A 459 -30.98 27.46 8.38
N ILE A 460 -31.95 26.78 7.74
CA ILE A 460 -31.74 25.51 7.02
C ILE A 460 -30.75 25.68 5.85
N ARG A 461 -30.72 26.86 5.23
CA ARG A 461 -29.82 27.15 4.09
C ARG A 461 -28.36 27.20 4.55
N GLU A 462 -28.11 27.88 5.65
CA GLU A 462 -26.78 28.01 6.27
C GLU A 462 -26.26 26.64 6.70
N MET A 463 -27.14 25.82 7.27
CA MET A 463 -26.86 24.44 7.67
C MET A 463 -26.45 23.55 6.49
N LEU A 464 -27.17 23.61 5.37
CA LEU A 464 -26.84 22.82 4.17
C LEU A 464 -25.50 23.23 3.56
N VAL A 465 -25.21 24.53 3.52
CA VAL A 465 -23.92 25.03 3.00
C VAL A 465 -22.75 24.50 3.83
N ILE A 466 -22.81 24.60 5.16
CA ILE A 466 -21.71 24.09 6.00
C ILE A 466 -21.64 22.55 6.01
N ALA A 467 -22.78 21.86 5.94
CA ALA A 467 -22.84 20.40 5.82
C ALA A 467 -22.16 19.89 4.55
N THR A 468 -22.49 20.49 3.40
CA THR A 468 -21.86 20.13 2.12
C THR A 468 -20.36 20.43 2.11
N GLY A 469 -19.93 21.59 2.62
CA GLY A 469 -18.51 21.93 2.74
C GLY A 469 -17.72 20.96 3.62
N LEU A 470 -18.25 20.61 4.80
CA LEU A 470 -17.59 19.67 5.72
C LEU A 470 -17.59 18.24 5.18
N LEU A 471 -18.66 17.77 4.55
CA LEU A 471 -18.72 16.46 3.89
C LEU A 471 -17.68 16.33 2.77
N MET A 472 -17.56 17.36 1.93
CA MET A 472 -16.56 17.39 0.86
C MET A 472 -15.13 17.40 1.41
N LEU A 473 -14.86 18.21 2.44
CA LEU A 473 -13.56 18.24 3.11
C LEU A 473 -13.19 16.89 3.73
N MET A 474 -14.16 16.27 4.41
CA MET A 474 -13.98 14.97 5.04
C MET A 474 -13.72 13.86 4.02
N TYR A 475 -14.38 13.91 2.87
CA TYR A 475 -14.10 13.02 1.75
C TYR A 475 -12.66 13.18 1.25
N VAL A 476 -12.17 14.42 1.08
CA VAL A 476 -10.79 14.68 0.66
C VAL A 476 -9.78 14.12 1.66
N ILE A 477 -9.98 14.37 2.96
CA ILE A 477 -9.06 13.93 4.02
C ILE A 477 -9.01 12.40 4.12
N ASN A 478 -10.17 11.73 4.11
CA ASN A 478 -10.23 10.28 4.29
C ASN A 478 -9.75 9.51 3.06
N TYR A 479 -10.05 9.99 1.85
CA TYR A 479 -9.78 9.26 0.61
C TYR A 479 -8.61 9.79 -0.20
N GLY A 480 -8.04 10.96 0.16
CA GLY A 480 -6.87 11.53 -0.51
C GLY A 480 -5.72 10.54 -0.59
N LYS A 481 -5.41 9.85 0.52
CA LYS A 481 -4.30 8.87 0.55
C LYS A 481 -4.56 7.65 -0.34
N VAL A 482 -5.81 7.20 -0.46
CA VAL A 482 -6.18 5.96 -1.18
C VAL A 482 -6.34 6.21 -2.68
N LEU A 483 -6.97 7.32 -3.06
CA LEU A 483 -7.28 7.66 -4.45
C LEU A 483 -6.25 8.60 -5.09
N ASP A 484 -5.17 8.88 -4.36
CA ASP A 484 -4.14 9.86 -4.67
C ASP A 484 -4.71 11.30 -4.79
N TRP A 485 -4.17 12.22 -3.98
CA TRP A 485 -4.69 13.58 -3.78
C TRP A 485 -4.80 14.36 -5.10
N MET A 486 -3.90 14.06 -6.05
CA MET A 486 -3.78 14.80 -7.31
C MET A 486 -4.35 14.08 -8.53
N SER A 487 -4.68 12.78 -8.41
CA SER A 487 -5.12 11.96 -9.55
C SER A 487 -6.64 12.02 -9.76
N SER A 488 -7.42 11.92 -8.69
CA SER A 488 -8.88 11.87 -8.77
C SER A 488 -9.51 13.23 -9.07
N PHE A 489 -10.37 13.29 -10.10
CA PHE A 489 -11.13 14.50 -10.46
C PHE A 489 -12.05 14.97 -9.31
N LYS A 490 -12.73 14.04 -8.63
CA LYS A 490 -13.63 14.36 -7.50
C LYS A 490 -12.87 15.03 -6.35
N ILE A 491 -11.68 14.54 -6.02
CA ILE A 491 -10.87 15.08 -4.92
C ILE A 491 -10.37 16.48 -5.25
N ARG A 492 -9.85 16.70 -6.47
CA ARG A 492 -9.44 18.03 -6.93
C ARG A 492 -10.60 19.03 -6.88
N LEU A 493 -11.78 18.61 -7.33
CA LEU A 493 -12.99 19.44 -7.28
C LEU A 493 -13.38 19.79 -5.83
N TYR A 494 -13.44 18.81 -4.94
CA TYR A 494 -13.82 19.01 -3.54
C TYR A 494 -12.77 19.81 -2.75
N LEU A 495 -11.49 19.68 -3.08
CA LEU A 495 -10.40 20.43 -2.47
C LEU A 495 -10.51 21.93 -2.77
N VAL A 496 -11.10 22.31 -3.92
CA VAL A 496 -11.38 23.70 -4.28
C VAL A 496 -12.73 24.17 -3.74
N ILE A 497 -13.79 23.36 -3.89
CA ILE A 497 -15.15 23.77 -3.51
C ILE A 497 -15.33 23.84 -1.99
N ALA A 498 -14.76 22.91 -1.22
CA ALA A 498 -14.99 22.86 0.23
C ALA A 498 -14.50 24.13 0.96
N PRO A 499 -13.28 24.65 0.72
CA PRO A 499 -12.84 25.93 1.30
C PRO A 499 -13.73 27.10 0.87
N ILE A 500 -14.19 27.14 -0.38
CA ILE A 500 -15.07 28.20 -0.89
C ILE A 500 -16.42 28.19 -0.15
N LEU A 501 -17.03 27.01 0.05
CA LEU A 501 -18.29 26.88 0.78
C LEU A 501 -18.14 27.26 2.25
N ILE A 502 -17.03 26.88 2.90
CA ILE A 502 -16.74 27.24 4.29
C ILE A 502 -16.50 28.75 4.41
N ALA A 503 -15.72 29.35 3.51
CA ALA A 503 -15.48 30.79 3.48
C ALA A 503 -16.78 31.58 3.21
N PHE A 504 -17.61 31.11 2.28
CA PHE A 504 -18.92 31.68 2.00
C PHE A 504 -19.85 31.59 3.22
N PHE A 505 -19.83 30.48 3.95
CA PHE A 505 -20.58 30.33 5.20
C PHE A 505 -20.11 31.35 6.25
N ILE A 506 -18.80 31.49 6.49
CA ILE A 506 -18.24 32.46 7.44
C ILE A 506 -18.63 33.89 7.05
N TRP A 507 -18.49 34.24 5.76
CA TRP A 507 -18.88 35.54 5.23
C TRP A 507 -20.36 35.84 5.47
N LYS A 508 -21.23 34.85 5.26
CA LYS A 508 -22.68 34.97 5.50
C LYS A 508 -22.99 35.11 7.00
N GLN A 509 -22.27 34.42 7.87
CA GLN A 509 -22.45 34.56 9.33
C GLN A 509 -22.00 35.94 9.83
N TYR A 510 -20.94 36.50 9.25
CA TYR A 510 -20.45 37.83 9.61
C TYR A 510 -21.45 38.94 9.28
N HIS A 511 -22.15 38.84 8.15
CA HIS A 511 -23.08 39.88 7.67
C HIS A 511 -24.54 39.67 8.11
N SER A 512 -24.87 38.54 8.77
CA SER A 512 -26.24 38.25 9.18
C SER A 512 -26.57 38.88 10.54
N LYS A 513 -27.74 39.54 10.64
CA LYS A 513 -28.28 40.06 11.92
C LYS A 513 -28.72 38.95 12.88
N GLN A 514 -29.04 37.76 12.38
CA GLN A 514 -29.32 36.56 13.17
C GLN A 514 -28.43 35.42 12.63
N PRO A 515 -27.19 35.30 13.13
CA PRO A 515 -26.28 34.28 12.65
C PRO A 515 -26.66 32.91 13.23
N TYR A 516 -26.40 31.88 12.42
CA TYR A 516 -26.50 30.47 12.79
C TYR A 516 -25.56 30.12 13.95
N VAL A 517 -24.31 30.61 13.87
CA VAL A 517 -23.28 30.52 14.90
C VAL A 517 -22.80 31.94 15.17
N ASN A 518 -22.90 32.37 16.43
CA ASN A 518 -22.45 33.70 16.81
C ASN A 518 -20.92 33.75 16.78
N LEU A 519 -20.36 34.59 15.90
CA LEU A 519 -18.92 34.82 15.76
C LEU A 519 -18.36 35.81 16.80
N ALA A 520 -19.21 36.44 17.61
CA ALA A 520 -18.79 37.41 18.64
C ALA A 520 -17.66 36.91 19.57
N PRO A 521 -17.64 35.64 20.02
CA PRO A 521 -16.55 35.11 20.84
C PRO A 521 -15.20 35.10 20.13
N LEU A 522 -15.14 34.99 18.80
CA LEU A 522 -13.88 34.96 18.06
C LEU A 522 -13.17 36.33 18.01
N TYR A 523 -13.85 37.43 18.36
CA TYR A 523 -13.21 38.75 18.47
C TYR A 523 -12.52 38.97 19.82
N GLN A 524 -12.74 38.09 20.80
CA GLN A 524 -12.14 38.22 22.12
C GLN A 524 -10.83 37.39 22.16
N PRO A 525 -9.65 38.01 22.37
CA PRO A 525 -8.39 37.27 22.37
C PRO A 525 -8.34 36.19 23.46
N LYS A 526 -8.99 36.42 24.62
CA LYS A 526 -9.13 35.41 25.68
C LYS A 526 -9.91 34.17 25.25
N ALA A 527 -10.95 34.36 24.43
CA ALA A 527 -11.73 33.24 23.91
C ALA A 527 -10.97 32.47 22.83
N ILE A 528 -10.18 33.14 21.98
CA ILE A 528 -9.27 32.49 21.01
C ILE A 528 -8.28 31.57 21.73
N VAL A 529 -7.63 32.07 22.79
CA VAL A 529 -6.70 31.26 23.61
C VAL A 529 -7.43 30.07 24.23
N GLY A 530 -8.66 30.27 24.73
CA GLY A 530 -9.49 29.19 25.27
C GLY A 530 -9.87 28.13 24.22
N TYR A 531 -10.24 28.54 23.00
CA TYR A 531 -10.54 27.61 21.91
C TYR A 531 -9.30 26.86 21.43
N LEU A 532 -8.14 27.52 21.38
CA LEU A 532 -6.87 26.89 21.04
C LEU A 532 -6.48 25.86 22.10
N TYR A 533 -6.64 26.19 23.39
CA TYR A 533 -6.44 25.24 24.48
C TYR A 533 -7.41 24.05 24.39
N MET A 534 -8.70 24.28 24.15
CA MET A 534 -9.66 23.20 23.93
C MET A 534 -9.28 22.32 22.74
N MET A 535 -8.85 22.91 21.62
CA MET A 535 -8.40 22.17 20.44
C MET A 535 -7.19 21.28 20.78
N LEU A 536 -6.21 21.82 21.51
CA LEU A 536 -5.01 21.11 21.93
C LEU A 536 -5.35 19.95 22.89
N VAL A 537 -6.24 20.18 23.86
CA VAL A 537 -6.75 19.15 24.77
C VAL A 537 -7.57 18.09 24.01
N MET A 538 -8.42 18.48 23.05
CA MET A 538 -9.17 17.53 22.22
C MET A 538 -8.25 16.72 21.30
N PHE A 539 -7.16 17.32 20.78
CA PHE A 539 -6.16 16.60 20.00
C PHE A 539 -5.53 15.46 20.80
N PHE A 540 -5.15 15.72 22.06
CA PHE A 540 -4.66 14.68 22.98
C PHE A 540 -5.76 13.72 23.46
N SER A 541 -7.00 14.18 23.59
CA SER A 541 -8.15 13.32 23.91
C SER A 541 -8.54 12.40 22.76
N THR A 542 -8.19 12.74 21.52
CA THR A 542 -8.30 11.88 20.32
C THR A 542 -7.15 10.86 20.25
N SER A 543 -6.53 10.59 21.40
CA SER A 543 -5.50 9.57 21.56
C SER A 543 -6.00 8.18 21.24
N THR A 544 -7.30 7.88 21.25
CA THR A 544 -7.80 6.55 20.87
C THR A 544 -7.47 6.20 19.42
N THR A 545 -7.59 7.11 18.45
CA THR A 545 -7.27 6.77 17.05
C THR A 545 -5.76 6.74 16.77
N LEU A 546 -5.00 7.67 17.37
CA LEU A 546 -3.54 7.70 17.27
C LEU A 546 -2.89 6.51 17.98
N LEU A 547 -3.34 6.19 19.19
CA LEU A 547 -2.90 5.02 19.95
C LEU A 547 -3.30 3.73 19.24
N THR A 548 -4.53 3.63 18.70
CA THR A 548 -4.93 2.48 17.88
C THR A 548 -3.96 2.31 16.72
N ASN A 549 -3.72 3.35 15.93
CA ASN A 549 -2.83 3.29 14.78
C ASN A 549 -1.38 2.97 15.15
N TYR A 550 -0.88 3.50 16.27
CA TYR A 550 0.45 3.16 16.77
C TYR A 550 0.52 1.68 17.19
N MET A 551 -0.47 1.20 17.93
CA MET A 551 -0.53 -0.20 18.40
C MET A 551 -0.64 -1.19 17.23
N THR A 552 -1.48 -0.89 16.24
CA THR A 552 -1.73 -1.79 15.10
C THR A 552 -0.67 -1.66 14.00
N SER A 553 -0.22 -0.44 13.67
CA SER A 553 0.72 -0.22 12.55
C SER A 553 2.19 -0.32 12.94
N ILE A 554 2.56 0.08 14.17
CA ILE A 554 3.97 0.10 14.62
C ILE A 554 4.25 -1.11 15.50
N LEU A 555 3.46 -1.31 16.56
CA LEU A 555 3.64 -2.42 17.49
C LEU A 555 3.04 -3.74 16.98
N LYS A 556 2.31 -3.71 15.85
CA LYS A 556 1.70 -4.89 15.20
C LYS A 556 0.80 -5.71 16.13
N VAL A 557 0.18 -5.07 17.12
CA VAL A 557 -0.80 -5.68 18.01
C VAL A 557 -2.12 -5.83 17.27
N ASP A 558 -2.81 -6.97 17.43
CA ASP A 558 -4.12 -7.17 16.84
C ASP A 558 -5.12 -6.11 17.32
N SER A 559 -6.03 -5.69 16.44
CA SER A 559 -7.00 -4.62 16.72
C SER A 559 -7.92 -4.98 17.89
N THR A 560 -8.31 -6.25 18.05
CA THR A 560 -9.13 -6.74 19.17
C THR A 560 -8.41 -6.58 20.50
N HIS A 561 -7.17 -7.05 20.59
CA HIS A 561 -6.32 -6.86 21.77
C HIS A 561 -6.10 -5.38 22.07
N THR A 562 -5.93 -4.56 21.03
CA THR A 562 -5.78 -3.10 21.19
C THR A 562 -7.01 -2.47 21.85
N TYR A 563 -8.22 -2.86 21.46
CA TYR A 563 -9.45 -2.35 22.08
C TYR A 563 -9.71 -2.93 23.48
N GLN A 564 -9.34 -4.19 23.73
CA GLN A 564 -9.41 -4.77 25.07
C GLN A 564 -8.49 -4.03 26.06
N LEU A 565 -7.33 -3.55 25.61
CA LEU A 565 -6.43 -2.73 26.42
C LEU A 565 -7.05 -1.38 26.84
N TYR A 566 -8.13 -0.92 26.21
CA TYR A 566 -8.81 0.32 26.60
C TYR A 566 -9.58 0.21 27.92
N ILE A 567 -9.80 -1.01 28.43
CA ILE A 567 -10.29 -1.20 29.80
C ILE A 567 -9.36 -0.56 30.83
N TYR A 568 -8.06 -0.47 30.55
CA TYR A 568 -7.09 0.16 31.45
C TYR A 568 -7.21 1.69 31.51
N LEU A 569 -8.03 2.32 30.67
CA LEU A 569 -8.38 3.74 30.80
C LEU A 569 -9.46 3.98 31.88
N LEU A 570 -10.24 2.95 32.26
CA LEU A 570 -11.33 3.08 33.23
C LEU A 570 -10.87 3.55 34.62
N PRO A 571 -9.78 3.03 35.21
CA PRO A 571 -9.26 3.55 36.48
C PRO A 571 -8.85 5.03 36.39
N GLY A 572 -8.32 5.45 35.24
CA GLY A 572 -7.98 6.86 34.98
C GLY A 572 -9.21 7.76 34.95
N TYR A 573 -10.32 7.32 34.34
CA TYR A 573 -11.57 8.07 34.38
C TYR A 573 -12.18 8.15 35.79
N ALA A 574 -12.07 7.07 36.57
CA ALA A 574 -12.52 7.07 37.97
C ALA A 574 -11.68 8.00 38.84
N LEU A 575 -10.35 8.02 38.65
CA LEU A 575 -9.44 8.93 39.35
C LEU A 575 -9.68 10.39 38.93
N GLY A 576 -9.93 10.66 37.65
CA GLY A 576 -10.32 11.98 37.15
C GLY A 576 -11.67 12.46 37.73
N ALA A 577 -12.63 11.54 37.90
CA ALA A 577 -13.89 11.81 38.58
C ALA A 577 -13.67 12.28 40.01
N PHE A 578 -12.80 11.57 40.73
CA PHE A 578 -12.47 11.85 42.13
C PHE A 578 -11.75 13.18 42.31
N ILE A 579 -10.88 13.58 41.36
CA ILE A 579 -10.19 14.88 41.39
C ILE A 579 -11.15 16.04 41.04
N CYS A 580 -12.15 15.78 40.19
CA CYS A 580 -13.14 16.80 39.79
C CYS A 580 -14.27 17.01 40.81
N PHE A 581 -14.53 16.02 41.66
CA PHE A 581 -15.44 16.10 42.79
C PHE A 581 -14.78 16.87 43.95
#